data_AF-A0A498Q528-F1
#
_entry.id   AF-A0A498Q528-F1
#
_cell.length_a   1.000
_cell.length_b   1.000
_cell.length_c   1.000
_cell.angle_alpha   90.00
_cell.angle_beta   90.00
_cell.angle_gamma   90.00
#
_symmetry.space_group_name_H-M   'P 1'
#
loop_
_entity.id
_entity.type
_entity.pdbx_description
1 polymer ?
#
loop_
_entity_poly.entity_id
_entity_poly.type
_entity_poly.pdbx_seq_one_letter_code
_entity_poly.pdbx_strand_id
1 'polypeptide(L)'
;MLAGLIRGIKVHALEVFGALFFAALAVVGLVATDSMIGWLELWSGELTNICLASFAWFTLLIRKPFTMAYAKDTTPQEYWASQLFRRINAVLTAVWASAFTFAAAVGFIGDYVFHDPSNFWTGWILQLAAIFFAVAVTEFYPDYASAKLDLANGEPARLPSTVGLIEWLPTFVVVTGIAGLVTGSVDFAVGIALIVTGSVASGLVVKLFAASRP
;
A
#
# COMPACT_ATOMS: atom_id res chain seq x y z
N MET A 1 -16.97 4.75 13.47
CA MET A 1 -17.19 3.32 13.77
C MET A 1 -18.66 2.93 13.95
N LEU A 2 -19.45 3.66 14.76
CA LEU A 2 -20.89 3.35 14.98
C LEU A 2 -21.75 3.31 13.70
N ALA A 3 -21.46 4.14 12.69
CA ALA A 3 -22.20 4.15 11.42
C ALA A 3 -21.96 2.91 10.52
N GLY A 4 -20.85 2.17 10.73
CA GLY A 4 -20.52 0.98 9.94
C GLY A 4 -21.26 -0.29 10.41
N LEU A 5 -21.47 -0.42 11.72
CA LEU A 5 -22.25 -1.50 12.34
C LEU A 5 -23.72 -1.50 11.89
N ILE A 6 -24.28 -0.31 11.63
CA ILE A 6 -25.66 -0.14 11.14
C ILE A 6 -25.80 -0.58 9.68
N ARG A 7 -24.70 -0.70 8.93
CA ARG A 7 -24.68 -1.02 7.49
C ARG A 7 -24.25 -2.46 7.17
N GLY A 8 -24.10 -3.33 8.18
CA GLY A 8 -23.71 -4.73 7.96
C GLY A 8 -22.28 -4.90 7.43
N ILE A 9 -21.42 -3.89 7.58
CA ILE A 9 -20.02 -3.95 7.16
C ILE A 9 -19.27 -4.85 8.13
N LYS A 10 -18.67 -5.93 7.63
CA LYS A 10 -17.85 -6.83 8.43
C LYS A 10 -16.60 -6.07 8.89
N VAL A 11 -16.48 -5.88 10.21
CA VAL A 11 -15.35 -5.19 10.81
C VAL A 11 -14.19 -6.16 10.99
N HIS A 12 -13.04 -5.81 10.43
CA HIS A 12 -11.85 -6.66 10.48
C HIS A 12 -10.87 -6.25 11.59
N ALA A 13 -9.97 -7.17 11.96
CA ALA A 13 -8.98 -6.95 13.00
C ALA A 13 -8.11 -5.71 12.76
N LEU A 14 -7.79 -5.39 11.49
CA LEU A 14 -7.04 -4.19 11.11
C LEU A 14 -7.82 -2.90 11.42
N GLU A 15 -9.12 -2.87 11.16
CA GLU A 15 -9.97 -1.70 11.45
C GLU A 15 -10.14 -1.49 12.95
N VAL A 16 -10.31 -2.57 13.71
CA VAL A 16 -10.34 -2.51 15.19
C VAL A 16 -9.00 -2.02 15.72
N PHE A 17 -7.89 -2.58 15.24
CA PHE A 17 -6.55 -2.19 15.63
C PHE A 17 -6.27 -0.71 15.32
N GLY A 18 -6.52 -0.30 14.07
CA GLY A 18 -6.35 1.08 13.64
C GLY A 18 -7.20 2.05 14.45
N ALA A 19 -8.47 1.75 14.68
CA ALA A 19 -9.33 2.62 15.47
C ALA A 19 -8.92 2.69 16.94
N LEU A 20 -8.46 1.59 17.55
CA LEU A 20 -7.91 1.62 18.90
C LEU A 20 -6.64 2.47 18.97
N PHE A 21 -5.75 2.33 17.98
CA PHE A 21 -4.53 3.12 17.90
C PHE A 21 -4.84 4.62 17.74
N PHE A 22 -5.69 4.99 16.79
CA PHE A 22 -6.08 6.39 16.59
C PHE A 22 -6.89 6.96 17.76
N ALA A 23 -7.74 6.15 18.41
CA ALA A 23 -8.43 6.58 19.63
C ALA A 23 -7.44 6.83 20.77
N ALA A 24 -6.42 5.98 20.93
CA ALA A 24 -5.36 6.19 21.90
C ALA A 24 -4.58 7.49 21.59
N LEU A 25 -4.19 7.71 20.34
CA LEU A 25 -3.53 8.96 19.93
C LEU A 25 -4.41 10.19 20.19
N ALA A 26 -5.72 10.11 19.90
CA ALA A 26 -6.65 11.21 20.17
C ALA A 26 -6.77 11.51 21.67
N VAL A 27 -6.88 10.48 22.51
CA VAL A 27 -6.92 10.65 23.98
C VAL A 27 -5.63 11.28 24.49
N VAL A 28 -4.47 10.82 24.01
CA VAL A 28 -3.17 11.39 24.37
C VAL A 28 -3.11 12.86 23.93
N GLY A 29 -3.56 13.20 22.72
CA GLY A 29 -3.62 14.58 22.23
C GLY A 29 -4.49 15.50 23.07
N LEU A 30 -5.61 15.00 23.60
CA LEU A 30 -6.52 15.79 24.46
C LEU A 30 -5.93 16.16 25.83
N VAL A 31 -4.94 15.40 26.31
CA VAL A 31 -4.26 15.64 27.59
C VAL A 31 -2.81 16.06 27.41
N ALA A 32 -2.37 16.27 26.17
CA ALA A 32 -1.00 16.58 25.84
C ALA A 32 -0.66 18.05 26.12
N THR A 33 0.53 18.28 26.68
CA THR A 33 1.17 19.60 26.72
C THR A 33 1.64 20.02 25.33
N ASP A 34 1.83 21.32 25.09
CA ASP A 34 2.24 21.86 23.79
C ASP A 34 3.51 21.18 23.22
N SER A 35 4.49 20.85 24.07
CA SER A 35 5.69 20.11 23.67
C SER A 35 5.40 18.68 23.22
N MET A 36 4.38 18.04 23.80
CA MET A 36 3.98 16.68 23.44
C MET A 36 3.11 16.66 22.18
N ILE A 37 2.32 17.71 21.94
CA ILE A 37 1.62 17.92 20.66
C ILE A 37 2.63 18.08 19.52
N GLY A 38 3.65 18.93 19.68
CA GLY A 38 4.70 19.09 18.67
C GLY A 38 5.45 17.78 18.39
N TRP A 39 5.74 16.98 19.42
CA TRP A 39 6.34 15.65 19.24
C TRP A 39 5.40 14.70 18.48
N LEU A 40 4.09 14.72 18.78
CA LEU A 40 3.12 13.89 18.06
C LEU A 40 2.95 14.33 16.60
N GLU A 41 2.96 15.63 16.30
CA GLU A 41 2.91 16.13 14.92
C GLU A 41 4.10 15.65 14.10
N LEU A 42 5.29 15.61 14.71
CA LEU A 42 6.50 15.05 14.11
C LEU A 42 6.42 13.53 13.93
N TRP A 43 6.09 12.78 14.97
CA TRP A 43 6.29 11.32 15.01
C TRP A 43 5.03 10.50 14.70
N SER A 44 3.84 11.10 14.61
CA SER A 44 2.58 10.35 14.44
C SER A 44 2.52 9.55 13.14
N GLY A 45 3.03 10.11 12.03
CA GLY A 45 3.10 9.42 10.75
C GLY A 45 3.99 8.18 10.84
N GLU A 46 5.20 8.36 11.38
CA GLU A 46 6.17 7.29 11.56
C GLU A 46 5.66 6.20 12.51
N LEU A 47 5.11 6.60 13.65
CA LEU A 47 4.54 5.68 14.63
C LEU A 47 3.38 4.87 14.05
N THR A 48 2.55 5.50 13.20
CA THR A 48 1.48 4.81 12.48
C THR A 48 2.04 3.74 11.54
N ASN A 49 3.05 4.07 10.72
CA ASN A 49 3.67 3.12 9.80
C ASN A 49 4.36 1.96 10.56
N ILE A 50 5.07 2.25 11.64
CA ILE A 50 5.69 1.24 12.51
C ILE A 50 4.63 0.32 13.12
N CYS A 51 3.53 0.87 13.64
CA CYS A 51 2.45 0.09 14.22
C CYS A 51 1.77 -0.81 13.18
N LEU A 52 1.49 -0.29 11.97
CA LEU A 52 0.91 -1.07 10.87
C LEU A 52 1.86 -2.18 10.39
N ALA A 53 3.14 -1.88 10.22
CA ALA A 53 4.16 -2.85 9.87
C ALA A 53 4.25 -3.95 10.93
N SER A 54 4.32 -3.57 12.21
CA SER A 54 4.38 -4.51 13.33
C SER A 54 3.14 -5.41 13.38
N PHE A 55 1.95 -4.83 13.20
CA PHE A 55 0.71 -5.59 13.12
C PHE A 55 0.73 -6.60 11.95
N ALA A 56 1.10 -6.15 10.75
CA ALA A 56 1.13 -7.00 9.57
C ALA A 56 2.15 -8.15 9.73
N TRP A 57 3.37 -7.87 10.18
CA TRP A 57 4.39 -8.89 10.48
C TRP A 57 3.93 -9.84 11.58
N PHE A 58 3.31 -9.33 12.65
CA PHE A 58 2.78 -10.16 13.73
C PHE A 58 1.72 -11.13 13.21
N THR A 59 0.79 -10.66 12.38
CA THR A 59 -0.25 -11.53 11.78
C THR A 59 0.34 -12.65 10.92
N LEU A 60 1.44 -12.35 10.21
CA LEU A 60 2.19 -13.34 9.43
C LEU A 60 2.89 -14.35 10.35
N LEU A 61 3.52 -13.88 11.43
CA LEU A 61 4.24 -14.69 12.41
C LEU A 61 3.33 -15.72 13.09
N ILE A 62 2.12 -15.31 13.49
CA ILE A 62 1.12 -16.22 14.08
C ILE A 62 0.38 -17.07 13.03
N ARG A 63 0.81 -17.03 11.76
CA ARG A 63 0.22 -17.72 10.61
C ARG A 63 -1.27 -17.42 10.39
N LYS A 64 -1.71 -16.22 10.75
CA LYS A 64 -3.06 -15.70 10.48
C LYS A 64 -2.94 -14.36 9.73
N PRO A 65 -2.49 -14.38 8.46
CA PRO A 65 -2.26 -13.16 7.68
C PRO A 65 -3.50 -12.26 7.69
N PHE A 66 -3.36 -10.96 7.97
CA PHE A 66 -4.52 -10.07 8.13
C PHE A 66 -5.36 -9.97 6.84
N THR A 67 -4.73 -10.07 5.67
CA THR A 67 -5.42 -10.05 4.36
C THR A 67 -6.39 -11.21 4.19
N MET A 68 -6.19 -12.32 4.92
CA MET A 68 -7.08 -13.47 4.87
C MET A 68 -8.51 -13.13 5.28
N ALA A 69 -8.69 -12.22 6.23
CA ALA A 69 -10.01 -11.86 6.70
C ALA A 69 -10.81 -11.14 5.60
N TYR A 70 -10.15 -10.21 4.90
CA TYR A 70 -10.70 -9.53 3.72
C TYR A 70 -10.95 -10.48 2.55
N ALA A 71 -10.01 -11.38 2.26
CA ALA A 71 -10.16 -12.32 1.15
C ALA A 71 -11.34 -13.29 1.33
N LYS A 72 -11.71 -13.62 2.57
CA LYS A 72 -12.89 -14.45 2.86
C LYS A 72 -14.22 -13.76 2.50
N ASP A 73 -14.24 -12.44 2.42
CA ASP A 73 -15.47 -11.72 2.07
C ASP A 73 -15.80 -11.76 0.59
N THR A 74 -14.79 -11.94 -0.27
CA THR A 74 -14.93 -11.99 -1.72
C THR A 74 -14.75 -13.40 -2.30
N THR A 75 -14.13 -14.32 -1.55
CA THR A 75 -13.83 -15.68 -2.03
C THR A 75 -14.84 -16.70 -1.51
N PRO A 76 -15.35 -17.64 -2.33
CA PRO A 76 -16.22 -18.73 -1.87
C PRO A 76 -15.58 -19.58 -0.76
N GLN A 77 -16.41 -20.02 0.19
CA GLN A 77 -15.97 -20.73 1.40
C GLN A 77 -15.21 -22.03 1.10
N GLU A 78 -15.51 -22.68 -0.02
CA GLU A 78 -14.86 -23.90 -0.50
C GLU A 78 -13.35 -23.73 -0.66
N TYR A 79 -12.89 -22.52 -1.04
CA TYR A 79 -11.47 -22.24 -1.26
C TYR A 79 -10.72 -21.81 0.01
N TRP A 80 -11.41 -21.48 1.10
CA TRP A 80 -10.79 -20.92 2.32
C TRP A 80 -9.78 -21.88 2.98
N ALA A 81 -10.00 -23.18 2.83
CA ALA A 81 -9.11 -24.21 3.39
C ALA A 81 -7.94 -24.56 2.46
N SER A 82 -7.94 -24.10 1.21
CA SER A 82 -6.92 -24.46 0.23
C SER A 82 -5.53 -23.92 0.60
N GLN A 83 -4.49 -24.69 0.26
CA GLN A 83 -3.10 -24.24 0.45
C GLN A 83 -2.78 -23.01 -0.40
N LEU A 84 -3.37 -22.91 -1.60
CA LEU A 84 -3.23 -21.76 -2.49
C LEU A 84 -3.78 -20.48 -1.81
N PHE A 85 -4.99 -20.52 -1.27
CA PHE A 85 -5.59 -19.38 -0.57
C PHE A 85 -4.73 -18.90 0.61
N ARG A 86 -4.20 -19.83 1.42
CA ARG A 86 -3.31 -19.47 2.53
C ARG A 86 -1.99 -18.85 2.04
N ARG A 87 -1.41 -19.38 0.97
CA ARG A 87 -0.16 -18.89 0.38
C ARG A 87 -0.33 -17.50 -0.22
N ILE A 88 -1.41 -17.27 -0.99
CA ILE A 88 -1.74 -15.95 -1.55
C ILE A 88 -1.82 -14.92 -0.42
N ASN A 89 -2.63 -15.20 0.61
CA ASN A 89 -2.79 -14.25 1.71
C ASN A 89 -1.50 -14.02 2.51
N ALA A 90 -0.67 -15.05 2.70
CA ALA A 90 0.63 -14.87 3.34
C ALA A 90 1.57 -13.95 2.53
N VAL A 91 1.61 -14.13 1.21
CA VAL A 91 2.43 -13.28 0.31
C VAL A 91 1.91 -11.86 0.30
N LEU A 92 0.59 -11.67 0.15
CA LEU A 92 -0.01 -10.33 0.17
C LEU A 92 0.24 -9.62 1.49
N THR A 93 0.03 -10.31 2.62
CA THR A 93 0.35 -9.74 3.94
C THR A 93 1.83 -9.37 4.06
N ALA A 94 2.76 -10.18 3.54
CA ALA A 94 4.18 -9.86 3.54
C ALA A 94 4.51 -8.63 2.68
N VAL A 95 3.85 -8.46 1.53
CA VAL A 95 3.99 -7.28 0.67
C VAL A 95 3.50 -6.02 1.40
N TRP A 96 2.34 -6.08 2.03
CA TRP A 96 1.82 -4.97 2.86
C TRP A 96 2.74 -4.66 4.04
N ALA A 97 3.21 -5.69 4.75
CA ALA A 97 4.16 -5.51 5.85
C ALA A 97 5.46 -4.83 5.37
N SER A 98 5.94 -5.22 4.19
CA SER A 98 7.14 -4.63 3.57
C SER A 98 6.90 -3.18 3.13
N ALA A 99 5.73 -2.87 2.57
CA ALA A 99 5.35 -1.51 2.19
C ALA A 99 5.26 -0.58 3.41
N PHE A 100 4.64 -1.02 4.50
CA PHE A 100 4.60 -0.25 5.75
C PHE A 100 5.99 -0.09 6.39
N THR A 101 6.82 -1.15 6.34
CA THR A 101 8.20 -1.09 6.83
C THR A 101 9.05 -0.11 6.01
N PHE A 102 8.86 -0.09 4.69
CA PHE A 102 9.50 0.87 3.80
C PHE A 102 9.03 2.30 4.09
N ALA A 103 7.72 2.50 4.25
CA ALA A 103 7.16 3.81 4.59
C ALA A 103 7.71 4.34 5.92
N ALA A 104 7.83 3.48 6.94
CA ALA A 104 8.49 3.80 8.21
C ALA A 104 9.97 4.15 8.00
N ALA A 105 10.74 3.30 7.32
CA ALA A 105 12.16 3.58 7.08
C ALA A 105 12.39 4.91 6.34
N VAL A 106 11.54 5.23 5.36
CA VAL A 106 11.61 6.48 4.60
C VAL A 106 11.17 7.68 5.44
N GLY A 107 10.08 7.56 6.21
CA GLY A 107 9.62 8.60 7.15
C GLY A 107 10.69 8.94 8.17
N PHE A 108 11.26 7.92 8.81
CA PHE A 108 12.41 8.07 9.71
C PHE A 108 13.60 8.79 9.08
N ILE A 109 13.93 8.49 7.82
CA ILE A 109 14.99 9.22 7.09
C ILE A 109 14.60 10.68 6.88
N GLY A 110 13.34 10.96 6.54
CA GLY A 110 12.77 12.31 6.46
C GLY A 110 13.00 13.11 7.73
N ASP A 111 12.57 12.55 8.85
CA ASP A 111 12.59 13.21 10.16
C ASP A 111 14.01 13.36 10.69
N TYR A 112 14.82 12.31 10.58
CA TYR A 112 16.15 12.28 11.17
C TYR A 112 17.21 13.01 10.31
N VAL A 113 17.15 12.88 8.99
CA VAL A 113 18.14 13.47 8.09
C VAL A 113 17.73 14.88 7.68
N PHE A 114 16.49 15.04 7.21
CA PHE A 114 16.02 16.32 6.66
C PHE A 114 15.36 17.23 7.69
N HIS A 115 15.07 16.72 8.90
CA HIS A 115 14.37 17.45 9.97
C HIS A 115 13.05 18.06 9.49
N ASP A 116 12.44 17.44 8.48
CA ASP A 116 11.21 17.87 7.82
C ASP A 116 10.25 16.68 7.68
N PRO A 117 9.34 16.50 8.65
CA PRO A 117 8.35 15.42 8.62
C PRO A 117 7.33 15.56 7.49
N SER A 118 7.21 16.78 6.93
CA SER A 118 6.33 17.09 5.82
C SER A 118 7.04 17.05 4.46
N ASN A 119 8.27 16.54 4.41
CA ASN A 119 9.06 16.52 3.19
C ASN A 119 8.29 15.85 2.05
N PHE A 120 8.24 16.52 0.91
CA PHE A 120 7.48 16.05 -0.25
C PHE A 120 7.82 14.61 -0.66
N TRP A 121 9.11 14.24 -0.66
CA TRP A 121 9.53 12.92 -1.11
C TRP A 121 9.33 11.85 -0.05
N THR A 122 9.88 12.08 1.15
CA THR A 122 9.89 11.06 2.21
C THR A 122 8.58 11.00 3.00
N GLY A 123 7.93 12.15 3.18
CA GLY A 123 6.65 12.28 3.88
C GLY A 123 5.44 11.90 3.01
N TRP A 124 5.54 12.00 1.68
CA TRP A 124 4.39 11.83 0.78
C TRP A 124 4.66 10.85 -0.36
N ILE A 125 5.51 11.22 -1.33
CA ILE A 125 5.60 10.50 -2.61
C ILE A 125 6.05 9.05 -2.43
N LEU A 126 7.12 8.81 -1.68
CA LEU A 126 7.63 7.45 -1.47
C LEU A 126 6.66 6.58 -0.67
N GLN A 127 5.95 7.15 0.31
CA GLN A 127 4.94 6.43 1.08
C GLN A 127 3.76 6.03 0.18
N LEU A 128 3.25 6.97 -0.62
CA LEU A 128 2.17 6.69 -1.58
C LEU A 128 2.60 5.65 -2.62
N ALA A 129 3.83 5.73 -3.13
CA ALA A 129 4.37 4.76 -4.07
C ALA A 129 4.37 3.33 -3.49
N ALA A 130 4.75 3.17 -2.22
CA ALA A 130 4.72 1.87 -1.55
C ALA A 130 3.30 1.31 -1.41
N ILE A 131 2.32 2.17 -1.12
CA ILE A 131 0.91 1.78 -1.06
C ILE A 131 0.39 1.36 -2.43
N PHE A 132 0.61 2.17 -3.47
CA PHE A 132 0.20 1.81 -4.84
C PHE A 132 0.84 0.52 -5.32
N PHE A 133 2.11 0.29 -4.99
CA PHE A 133 2.77 -0.98 -5.26
C PHE A 133 2.09 -2.14 -4.55
N ALA A 134 1.79 -2.03 -3.26
CA ALA A 134 1.11 -3.09 -2.51
C ALA A 134 -0.29 -3.39 -3.06
N VAL A 135 -1.02 -2.36 -3.49
CA VAL A 135 -2.32 -2.50 -4.17
C VAL A 135 -2.15 -3.22 -5.51
N ALA A 136 -1.21 -2.78 -6.36
CA ALA A 136 -0.97 -3.42 -7.66
C ALA A 136 -0.62 -4.92 -7.52
N VAL A 137 0.18 -5.28 -6.52
CA VAL A 137 0.47 -6.69 -6.22
C VAL A 137 -0.77 -7.43 -5.68
N THR A 138 -1.60 -6.76 -4.89
CA THR A 138 -2.86 -7.33 -4.37
C THR A 138 -3.84 -7.67 -5.48
N GLU A 139 -3.91 -6.85 -6.53
CA GLU A 139 -4.74 -7.11 -7.71
C GLU A 139 -4.13 -8.18 -8.62
N PHE A 140 -2.81 -8.15 -8.84
CA PHE A 140 -2.14 -9.04 -9.80
C PHE A 140 -1.88 -10.46 -9.27
N TYR A 141 -1.41 -10.58 -8.02
CA TYR A 141 -0.82 -11.83 -7.53
C TYR A 141 -1.80 -13.00 -7.38
N PRO A 142 -3.06 -12.82 -6.91
CA PRO A 142 -4.02 -13.91 -6.80
C PRO A 142 -4.30 -14.60 -8.14
N ASP A 143 -4.51 -13.82 -9.20
CA ASP A 143 -4.77 -14.32 -10.55
C ASP A 143 -3.53 -15.04 -11.10
N TYR A 144 -2.35 -14.46 -10.89
CA TYR A 144 -1.09 -15.08 -11.30
C TYR A 144 -0.85 -16.43 -10.60
N ALA A 145 -1.06 -16.48 -9.29
CA ALA A 145 -0.84 -17.68 -8.49
C ALA A 145 -1.83 -18.80 -8.86
N SER A 146 -3.08 -18.45 -9.16
CA SER A 146 -4.11 -19.39 -9.60
C SER A 146 -3.81 -19.93 -11.00
N ALA A 147 -3.57 -19.05 -11.97
CA ALA A 147 -3.22 -19.46 -13.33
C ALA A 147 -1.94 -20.32 -13.40
N LYS A 148 -0.96 -20.06 -12.53
CA LYS A 148 0.25 -20.88 -12.42
C LYS A 148 -0.04 -22.28 -11.86
N LEU A 149 -0.99 -22.41 -10.94
CA LEU A 149 -1.39 -23.72 -10.40
C LEU A 149 -2.12 -24.53 -11.47
N ASP A 150 -3.04 -23.91 -12.20
CA ASP A 150 -3.81 -24.55 -13.28
C ASP A 150 -2.87 -25.09 -14.38
N LEU A 151 -1.89 -24.29 -14.81
CA LEU A 151 -0.85 -24.72 -15.74
C LEU A 151 -0.02 -25.90 -15.20
N ALA A 152 0.29 -25.92 -13.89
CA ALA A 152 1.01 -27.02 -13.27
C ALA A 152 0.17 -28.31 -13.20
N ASN A 153 -1.15 -28.18 -13.17
CA ASN A 153 -2.10 -29.29 -13.22
C ASN A 153 -2.40 -29.75 -14.66
N GLY A 154 -1.82 -29.11 -15.68
CA GLY A 154 -2.06 -29.41 -17.09
C GLY A 154 -3.34 -28.79 -17.64
N GLU A 155 -3.99 -27.90 -16.87
CA GLU A 155 -5.16 -27.16 -17.33
C GLU A 155 -4.75 -25.95 -18.17
N PRO A 156 -5.47 -25.64 -19.26
CA PRO A 156 -5.16 -24.49 -20.08
C PRO A 156 -5.53 -23.20 -19.34
N ALA A 157 -4.53 -22.55 -18.75
CA ALA A 157 -4.67 -21.23 -18.13
C ALA A 157 -3.72 -20.21 -18.75
N ARG A 158 -4.11 -18.93 -18.71
CA ARG A 158 -3.33 -17.82 -19.25
C ARG A 158 -2.75 -17.00 -18.13
N LEU A 159 -1.43 -16.80 -18.12
CA LEU A 159 -0.80 -15.96 -17.12
C LEU A 159 -1.19 -14.48 -17.34
N PRO A 160 -1.56 -13.75 -16.27
CA PRO A 160 -1.81 -12.32 -16.38
C PRO A 160 -0.51 -11.60 -16.78
N SER A 161 -0.66 -10.50 -17.52
CA SER A 161 0.47 -9.70 -17.98
C SER A 161 1.16 -9.01 -16.80
N THR A 162 2.47 -9.18 -16.67
CA THR A 162 3.28 -8.52 -15.64
C THR A 162 3.29 -7.00 -15.79
N VAL A 163 2.85 -6.46 -16.92
CA VAL A 163 2.69 -5.03 -17.16
C VAL A 163 1.68 -4.40 -16.20
N GLY A 164 0.69 -5.17 -15.72
CA GLY A 164 -0.27 -4.69 -14.72
C GLY A 164 0.38 -4.23 -13.40
N LEU A 165 1.52 -4.81 -13.01
CA LEU A 165 2.24 -4.41 -11.79
C LEU A 165 2.85 -3.00 -11.88
N ILE A 166 3.10 -2.50 -13.09
CA ILE A 166 3.75 -1.21 -13.35
C ILE A 166 2.81 -0.20 -13.99
N GLU A 167 1.54 -0.55 -14.19
CA GLU A 167 0.56 0.30 -14.89
C GLU A 167 0.26 1.61 -14.14
N TRP A 168 0.35 1.58 -12.81
CA TRP A 168 0.14 2.75 -11.97
C TRP A 168 1.31 3.76 -12.04
N LEU A 169 2.53 3.31 -12.38
CA LEU A 169 3.76 4.12 -12.29
C LEU A 169 3.73 5.36 -13.19
N PRO A 170 3.38 5.29 -14.49
CA PRO A 170 3.41 6.47 -15.35
C PRO A 170 2.48 7.58 -14.87
N THR A 171 1.24 7.24 -14.52
CA THR A 171 0.27 8.19 -13.98
C THR A 171 0.75 8.76 -12.65
N PHE A 172 1.30 7.92 -11.78
CA PHE A 172 1.87 8.36 -10.51
C PHE A 172 3.02 9.36 -10.69
N VAL A 173 3.92 9.12 -11.64
CA VAL A 173 5.04 10.03 -11.97
C VAL A 173 4.53 11.38 -12.50
N VAL A 174 3.51 11.37 -13.37
CA VAL A 174 2.89 12.62 -13.86
C VAL A 174 2.27 13.40 -12.71
N VAL A 175 1.46 12.74 -11.87
CA VAL A 175 0.81 13.38 -10.71
C VAL A 175 1.85 13.92 -9.74
N THR A 176 2.95 13.19 -9.51
CA THR A 176 4.07 13.64 -8.69
C THR A 176 4.69 14.91 -9.25
N GLY A 177 4.94 14.97 -10.56
CA GLY A 177 5.47 16.19 -11.20
C GLY A 177 4.52 17.39 -11.06
N ILE A 178 3.22 17.18 -11.29
CA ILE A 178 2.20 18.24 -11.13
C ILE A 178 2.14 18.71 -9.67
N ALA A 179 2.03 17.79 -8.72
CA ALA A 179 1.96 18.10 -7.29
C ALA A 179 3.20 18.84 -6.82
N GLY A 180 4.39 18.42 -7.28
CA GLY A 180 5.66 19.08 -6.97
C GLY A 180 5.68 20.53 -7.45
N LEU A 181 5.21 20.80 -8.67
CA LEU A 181 5.14 22.18 -9.20
C LEU A 181 4.11 23.04 -8.46
N VAL A 182 2.92 22.48 -8.19
CA VAL A 182 1.81 23.20 -7.52
C VAL A 182 2.18 23.58 -6.09
N THR A 183 2.89 22.70 -5.39
CA THR A 183 3.32 22.92 -4.00
C THR A 183 4.63 23.70 -3.89
N GLY A 184 5.35 23.91 -5.00
CA GLY A 184 6.69 24.50 -4.99
C GLY A 184 7.76 23.58 -4.39
N SER A 185 7.48 22.28 -4.26
CA SER A 185 8.37 21.30 -3.62
C SER A 185 9.49 20.79 -4.54
N VAL A 186 9.40 21.06 -5.85
CA VAL A 186 10.42 20.71 -6.84
C VAL A 186 10.66 21.87 -7.79
N ASP A 187 11.88 21.96 -8.32
CA ASP A 187 12.21 22.94 -9.35
C ASP A 187 11.40 22.72 -10.62
N PHE A 188 11.16 23.81 -11.36
CA PHE A 188 10.39 23.77 -12.61
C PHE A 188 10.90 22.72 -13.60
N ALA A 189 12.22 22.64 -13.79
CA ALA A 189 12.84 21.67 -14.67
C ALA A 189 12.57 20.22 -14.24
N VAL A 190 12.62 19.94 -12.94
CA VAL A 190 12.35 18.61 -12.38
C VAL A 190 10.88 18.24 -12.54
N GLY A 191 9.97 19.16 -12.21
CA GLY A 191 8.53 18.92 -12.37
C GLY A 191 8.13 18.66 -13.82
N ILE A 192 8.64 19.46 -14.76
CA ILE A 192 8.42 19.22 -16.20
C ILE A 192 9.04 17.90 -16.66
N ALA A 193 10.25 17.57 -16.21
CA ALA A 193 10.88 16.30 -16.54
C ALA A 193 10.02 15.11 -16.08
N LEU A 194 9.51 15.12 -14.86
CA LEU A 194 8.60 14.09 -14.34
C LEU A 194 7.33 13.97 -15.20
N ILE A 195 6.68 15.09 -15.52
CA ILE A 195 5.46 15.09 -16.35
C ILE A 195 5.72 14.50 -17.73
N VAL A 196 6.79 14.94 -18.39
CA VAL A 196 7.15 14.46 -19.74
C VAL A 196 7.51 12.98 -19.68
N THR A 197 8.38 12.57 -18.77
CA THR A 197 8.80 11.17 -18.61
C THR A 197 7.61 10.27 -18.30
N GLY A 198 6.73 10.65 -17.39
CA GLY A 198 5.53 9.90 -17.05
C GLY A 198 4.55 9.80 -18.25
N SER A 199 4.38 10.88 -19.01
CA SER A 199 3.51 10.88 -20.20
C SER A 199 4.06 9.99 -21.33
N VAL A 200 5.37 10.04 -21.57
CA VAL A 200 6.04 9.17 -22.56
C VAL A 200 5.97 7.70 -22.10
N ALA A 201 6.27 7.42 -20.83
CA ALA A 201 6.17 6.08 -20.26
C ALA A 201 4.75 5.52 -20.36
N SER A 202 3.72 6.35 -20.13
CA SER A 202 2.32 5.94 -20.28
C SER A 202 2.02 5.47 -21.70
N GLY A 203 2.48 6.23 -22.71
CA GLY A 203 2.35 5.83 -24.11
C GLY A 203 3.06 4.50 -24.45
N LEU A 204 4.19 4.21 -23.81
CA LEU A 204 4.90 2.93 -23.95
C LEU A 204 4.16 1.78 -23.27
N VAL A 205 3.67 1.98 -22.05
CA VAL A 205 2.89 0.97 -21.31
C VAL A 205 1.61 0.61 -22.06
N VAL A 206 0.89 1.59 -22.62
CA VAL A 206 -0.30 1.34 -23.45
C VAL A 206 0.04 0.51 -24.69
N LYS A 207 1.17 0.80 -25.35
CA LYS A 207 1.63 0.01 -26.51
C LYS A 207 2.00 -1.43 -26.13
N LEU A 208 2.67 -1.63 -25.00
CA LEU A 208 3.01 -2.95 -24.50
C LEU A 208 1.75 -3.75 -24.12
N PHE A 209 0.76 -3.09 -23.51
CA PHE A 209 -0.54 -3.69 -23.23
C PHE A 209 -1.30 -4.05 -24.51
N ALA A 210 -1.31 -3.17 -25.51
CA ALA A 210 -1.95 -3.42 -26.80
C ALA A 210 -1.28 -4.58 -27.56
N ALA A 211 0.05 -4.68 -27.54
CA ALA A 211 0.79 -5.80 -28.12
C ALA A 211 0.59 -7.12 -27.35
N SER A 212 0.08 -7.06 -26.12
CA SER A 212 -0.26 -8.22 -25.30
C SER A 212 -1.70 -8.71 -25.54
N ARG A 213 -2.52 -7.99 -26.33
CA ARG A 213 -3.85 -8.40 -26.77
C ARG A 213 -3.77 -9.09 -28.14
N PRO A 214 -4.54 -10.17 -28.37
CA PRO A 214 -4.63 -10.81 -29.69
C PRO A 214 -5.31 -9.90 -30.72
#